data_AF-A0A9P4V1E4-F1
#
_entry.id   AF-A0A9P4V1E4-F1
#
_cell.length_a   1.000
_cell.length_b   1.000
_cell.length_c   1.000
_cell.angle_alpha   90.00
_cell.angle_beta   90.00
_cell.angle_gamma   90.00
#
_symmetry.space_group_name_H-M   'P 1'
#
loop_
_entity.id
_entity.type
_entity.pdbx_description
1 polymer ?
#
loop_
_entity_poly.entity_id
_entity_poly.type
_entity_poly.pdbx_seq_one_letter_code
_entity_poly.pdbx_strand_id
1 'polypeptide(L)'
;ACQTVVAAIIKRLGTARVTLHWILGHRGIEGNSKADKLAKAATRKESDQPPRRKGIPWYLMRLALKKSQVIAGPPPLKWAETGKFTRKIDAAFHLEKSAEIYQQLNSTEAGILTQLRTGKTFLNEYLHKIKAADTAACECG
;
A
#
# COMPACT_ATOMS: atom_id res chain seq x y z
N ALA A 1 -2.62 21.67 1.09
CA ALA A 1 -3.37 20.40 1.25
C ALA A 1 -2.65 19.39 2.16
N CYS A 2 -1.41 18.96 1.85
CA CYS A 2 -0.69 17.93 2.61
C CYS A 2 -0.50 18.21 4.11
N GLN A 3 -0.18 19.45 4.50
CA GLN A 3 0.02 19.81 5.91
C GLN A 3 -1.28 19.71 6.74
N THR A 4 -2.40 20.15 6.18
CA THR A 4 -3.73 20.09 6.81
C THR A 4 -4.17 18.65 7.05
N VAL A 5 -3.95 17.77 6.08
CA VAL A 5 -4.25 16.33 6.19
C VAL A 5 -3.41 15.67 7.28
N VAL A 6 -2.11 15.99 7.34
CA VAL A 6 -1.20 15.47 8.38
C VAL A 6 -1.63 15.93 9.78
N ALA A 7 -2.00 17.20 9.94
CA ALA A 7 -2.49 17.73 11.22
C ALA A 7 -3.77 17.02 11.68
N ALA A 8 -4.71 16.76 10.76
CA ALA A 8 -5.94 16.02 11.07
C ALA A 8 -5.67 14.57 11.51
N ILE A 9 -4.68 13.90 10.89
CA ILE A 9 -4.25 12.56 11.33
C ILE A 9 -3.66 12.62 12.73
N ILE A 10 -2.74 13.55 13.00
CA ILE A 10 -2.12 13.71 14.33
C ILE A 10 -3.20 13.92 15.40
N LYS A 11 -4.19 14.77 15.12
CA LYS A 11 -5.33 15.00 16.03
C LYS A 11 -6.07 13.69 16.36
N ARG A 12 -6.37 12.85 15.36
CA ARG A 12 -7.02 11.54 15.57
C ARG A 12 -6.13 10.52 16.28
N LEU A 13 -4.82 10.57 16.05
CA LEU A 13 -3.87 9.71 16.75
C LEU A 13 -3.71 10.15 18.23
N GLY A 14 -3.89 11.43 18.54
CA GLY A 14 -3.85 11.96 19.90
C GLY A 14 -5.12 11.67 20.73
N THR A 15 -6.25 11.36 20.10
CA THR A 15 -7.50 11.04 20.82
C THR A 15 -7.50 9.66 21.50
N ALA A 16 -6.51 8.81 21.19
CA ALA A 16 -6.35 7.50 21.80
C ALA A 16 -4.86 7.17 21.96
N ARG A 17 -4.50 6.40 22.99
CA ARG A 17 -3.11 5.92 23.14
C ARG A 17 -2.86 4.80 22.13
N VAL A 18 -2.37 5.15 20.93
CA VAL A 18 -2.06 4.21 19.86
C VAL A 18 -0.60 3.76 19.95
N THR A 19 -0.36 2.44 19.96
CA THR A 19 0.98 1.85 19.81
C THR A 19 1.04 1.03 18.53
N LEU A 20 2.09 1.20 17.74
CA LEU A 20 2.26 0.49 16.48
C LEU A 20 3.26 -0.64 16.64
N HIS A 21 2.86 -1.88 16.34
CA HIS A 21 3.72 -3.05 16.36
C HIS A 21 3.85 -3.65 14.97
N TRP A 22 5.08 -3.93 14.55
CA TRP A 22 5.31 -4.74 13.37
C TRP A 22 5.23 -6.23 13.74
N ILE A 23 4.44 -6.99 12.99
CA ILE A 23 4.24 -8.41 13.21
C ILE A 23 4.56 -9.20 11.95
N LEU A 24 5.16 -10.38 12.12
CA LEU A 24 5.43 -11.30 11.01
C LEU A 24 4.13 -11.84 10.42
N GLY A 25 4.07 -11.90 9.08
CA GLY A 25 3.01 -12.59 8.35
C GLY A 25 2.99 -14.08 8.63
N HIS A 26 1.80 -14.68 8.62
CA HIS A 26 1.60 -16.15 8.66
C HIS A 26 2.22 -16.88 9.87
N ARG A 27 2.37 -16.21 11.02
CA ARG A 27 2.88 -16.81 12.28
C ARG A 27 1.79 -17.28 13.24
N GLY A 28 0.57 -17.50 12.75
CA GLY A 28 -0.55 -17.96 13.59
C GLY A 28 -1.16 -16.90 14.52
N ILE A 29 -0.79 -15.62 14.38
CA ILE A 29 -1.45 -14.53 15.10
C ILE A 29 -2.86 -14.36 14.53
N GLU A 30 -3.87 -14.76 15.31
CA GLU A 30 -5.27 -14.84 14.85
C GLU A 30 -5.77 -13.54 14.21
N GLY A 31 -5.53 -12.39 14.87
CA GLY A 31 -5.93 -11.09 14.34
C GLY A 31 -5.28 -10.75 12.98
N ASN A 32 -4.00 -11.08 12.81
CA ASN A 32 -3.28 -10.88 11.55
C ASN A 32 -3.82 -11.79 10.44
N SER A 33 -4.06 -13.07 10.77
CA SER A 33 -4.62 -14.04 9.84
C SER A 33 -6.05 -13.71 9.44
N LYS A 34 -6.88 -13.21 10.36
CA LYS A 34 -8.24 -12.75 10.08
C LYS A 34 -8.23 -11.51 9.19
N ALA A 35 -7.34 -10.55 9.47
CA ALA A 35 -7.14 -9.38 8.63
C ALA A 35 -6.72 -9.75 7.19
N ASP A 36 -5.76 -10.67 7.03
CA ASP A 36 -5.32 -11.18 5.72
C ASP A 36 -6.46 -11.86 4.95
N LYS A 37 -7.25 -12.73 5.62
CA LYS A 37 -8.42 -13.39 5.01
C LYS A 37 -9.45 -12.38 4.52
N LEU A 38 -9.80 -11.39 5.34
CA LEU A 38 -10.75 -10.33 4.97
C LEU A 38 -10.23 -9.47 3.82
N ALA A 39 -8.94 -9.11 3.84
CA ALA A 39 -8.32 -8.37 2.76
C ALA A 39 -8.36 -9.13 1.43
N LYS A 40 -8.06 -10.44 1.44
CA LYS A 40 -8.15 -11.30 0.25
C LYS A 40 -9.59 -11.45 -0.24
N ALA A 41 -10.55 -11.62 0.67
CA ALA A 41 -11.96 -11.71 0.30
C ALA A 41 -12.44 -10.46 -0.45
N ALA A 42 -12.03 -9.27 0.02
CA ALA A 42 -12.36 -7.99 -0.59
C ALA A 42 -11.73 -7.75 -1.98
N THR A 43 -10.82 -8.63 -2.45
CA THR A 43 -10.22 -8.56 -3.79
C THR A 43 -10.90 -9.46 -4.82
N ARG A 44 -11.94 -10.20 -4.45
CA ARG A 44 -12.67 -11.09 -5.38
C ARG A 44 -13.46 -10.27 -6.40
N LYS A 45 -13.65 -10.82 -7.61
CA LYS A 45 -14.44 -10.17 -8.67
C LYS A 45 -15.89 -9.90 -8.25
N GLU A 46 -16.44 -10.75 -7.40
CA GLU A 46 -17.80 -10.62 -6.86
C GLU A 46 -17.93 -9.54 -5.77
N SER A 47 -16.81 -8.98 -5.30
CA SER A 47 -16.85 -7.94 -4.26
C SER A 47 -17.30 -6.61 -4.84
N ASP A 48 -18.03 -5.85 -4.04
CA ASP A 48 -18.42 -4.48 -4.37
C ASP A 48 -17.18 -3.65 -4.74
N GLN A 49 -17.34 -2.76 -5.71
CA GLN A 49 -16.27 -1.83 -6.05
C GLN A 49 -15.88 -1.04 -4.80
N PRO A 50 -14.56 -0.96 -4.48
CA PRO A 50 -14.13 -0.19 -3.34
C PRO A 50 -14.57 1.27 -3.53
N PRO A 51 -15.07 1.93 -2.47
CA PRO A 51 -15.48 3.32 -2.59
C PRO A 51 -14.33 4.16 -3.13
N ARG A 52 -14.68 5.25 -3.82
CA ARG A 52 -13.70 6.21 -4.33
C ARG A 52 -12.74 6.57 -3.19
N ARG A 53 -11.43 6.39 -3.41
CA ARG A 53 -10.40 6.62 -2.37
C ARG A 53 -10.55 8.03 -1.79
N LYS A 54 -11.15 8.12 -0.61
CA LYS A 54 -10.95 9.22 0.35
C LYS A 54 -9.72 8.94 1.24
N GLY A 55 -8.90 7.97 0.84
CA GLY A 55 -7.77 7.46 1.61
C GLY A 55 -6.61 8.44 1.57
N ILE A 56 -6.03 8.69 2.73
CA ILE A 56 -4.84 9.53 2.85
C ILE A 56 -3.63 8.71 2.38
N PRO A 57 -2.82 9.20 1.42
CA PRO A 57 -1.59 8.52 1.02
C PRO A 57 -0.73 8.07 2.21
N TRP A 58 -0.22 6.84 2.15
CA TRP A 58 0.55 6.24 3.25
C TRP A 58 1.72 7.11 3.72
N TYR A 59 2.39 7.84 2.82
CA TYR A 59 3.49 8.72 3.20
C TYR A 59 3.03 9.89 4.12
N LEU A 60 1.80 10.40 3.96
CA LEU A 60 1.24 11.42 4.85
C LEU A 60 0.91 10.84 6.22
N MET A 61 0.38 9.61 6.27
CA MET A 61 0.23 8.86 7.52
C MET A 61 1.60 8.63 8.20
N ARG A 62 2.61 8.21 7.45
CA ARG A 62 3.98 8.03 7.95
C ARG A 62 4.58 9.34 8.49
N LEU A 63 4.34 10.46 7.79
CA LEU A 63 4.76 11.78 8.25
C LEU A 63 4.04 12.19 9.53
N ALA A 64 2.73 11.92 9.63
CA ALA A 64 1.94 12.14 10.83
C ALA A 64 2.43 11.27 12.01
N LEU A 65 2.71 9.99 11.78
CA LEU A 65 3.25 9.06 12.79
C LEU A 65 4.59 9.56 13.35
N LYS A 66 5.52 10.00 12.48
CA LYS A 66 6.78 10.62 12.90
C LYS A 66 6.57 11.87 13.78
N LYS A 67 5.54 12.67 13.48
CA LYS A 67 5.23 13.91 14.20
C LYS A 67 4.39 13.70 15.47
N SER A 68 3.63 12.60 15.58
CA SER A 68 2.60 12.39 16.62
C SER A 68 3.10 11.71 17.90
N GLN A 69 4.42 11.56 18.09
CA GLN A 69 5.02 10.85 19.25
C GLN A 69 4.43 9.43 19.47
N VAL A 70 3.76 8.85 18.47
CA VAL A 70 3.25 7.48 18.53
C VAL A 70 4.43 6.55 18.74
N ILE A 71 4.39 5.78 19.83
CA ILE A 71 5.42 4.78 20.13
C ILE A 71 5.25 3.66 19.10
N ALA A 72 6.06 3.72 18.04
CA ALA A 72 6.28 2.61 17.15
C ALA A 72 7.31 1.68 17.82
N GLY A 73 6.94 0.43 18.04
CA GLY A 73 7.88 -0.59 18.48
C GLY A 73 9.06 -0.70 17.51
N PRO A 74 10.20 -1.27 17.96
CA PRO A 74 11.39 -1.34 17.15
C PRO A 74 11.09 -2.04 15.81
N PRO A 75 11.51 -1.43 14.67
CA PRO A 75 11.42 -2.10 13.39
C PRO A 75 12.15 -3.45 13.45
N PRO A 76 11.69 -4.52 12.78
CA PRO A 76 12.44 -5.76 12.71
C PRO A 76 13.86 -5.48 12.20
N LEU A 77 14.87 -6.14 12.79
CA LEU A 77 16.31 -5.93 12.54
C LEU A 77 16.80 -6.20 11.10
N LYS A 78 15.91 -6.42 10.11
CA LYS A 78 16.26 -6.65 8.70
C LYS A 78 15.38 -5.87 7.74
N TRP A 79 15.63 -4.56 7.59
CA TRP A 79 14.98 -3.74 6.53
C TRP A 79 15.78 -3.65 5.22
N ALA A 80 16.86 -4.42 5.06
CA ALA A 80 17.89 -4.03 4.09
C ALA A 80 17.67 -4.48 2.63
N GLU A 81 16.88 -5.51 2.33
CA GLU A 81 16.88 -6.07 0.96
C GLU A 81 15.52 -6.00 0.24
N THR A 82 14.43 -6.17 0.96
CA THR A 82 13.08 -6.23 0.38
C THR A 82 12.59 -4.84 -0.02
N GLY A 83 11.97 -4.70 -1.20
CA GLY A 83 11.39 -3.43 -1.67
C GLY A 83 12.39 -2.41 -2.23
N LYS A 84 13.66 -2.79 -2.52
CA LYS A 84 14.63 -1.93 -3.23
C LYS A 84 14.06 -1.35 -4.53
N PHE A 85 13.37 -2.17 -5.34
CA PHE A 85 12.74 -1.76 -6.59
C PHE A 85 11.63 -0.70 -6.38
N THR A 86 10.68 -0.96 -5.48
CA THR A 86 9.61 -0.01 -5.18
C THR A 86 10.15 1.30 -4.62
N ARG A 87 11.19 1.26 -3.77
CA ARG A 87 11.87 2.47 -3.29
C ARG A 87 12.51 3.28 -4.41
N LYS A 88 13.09 2.64 -5.44
CA LYS A 88 13.61 3.35 -6.62
C LYS A 88 12.49 4.01 -7.42
N ILE A 89 11.37 3.32 -7.63
CA ILE A 89 10.19 3.88 -8.32
C ILE A 89 9.61 5.08 -7.57
N ASP A 90 9.55 5.01 -6.24
CA ASP A 90 9.05 6.10 -5.41
C ASP A 90 10.05 7.26 -5.35
N ALA A 91 11.35 6.99 -5.23
CA ALA A 91 12.39 8.02 -5.18
C ALA A 91 12.56 8.78 -6.50
N ALA A 92 12.31 8.12 -7.64
CA ALA A 92 12.28 8.78 -8.94
C ALA A 92 11.15 9.80 -9.08
N PHE A 93 10.18 9.80 -8.16
CA PHE A 93 9.08 10.76 -8.14
C PHE A 93 9.21 11.66 -6.91
N HIS A 94 9.20 12.98 -7.11
CA HIS A 94 9.03 13.89 -5.98
C HIS A 94 7.73 13.53 -5.25
N LEU A 95 7.83 13.08 -4.00
CA LEU A 95 6.73 12.47 -3.25
C LEU A 95 5.49 13.36 -3.20
N GLU A 96 5.67 14.68 -3.13
CA GLU A 96 4.58 15.66 -3.14
C GLU A 96 3.79 15.64 -4.46
N LYS A 97 4.48 15.68 -5.60
CA LYS A 97 3.85 15.59 -6.92
C LYS A 97 3.16 14.24 -7.14
N SER A 98 3.73 13.16 -6.60
CA SER A 98 3.09 11.83 -6.68
C SER A 98 1.73 11.83 -5.99
N ALA A 99 1.63 12.50 -4.85
CA ALA A 99 0.42 12.54 -4.04
C ALA A 99 -0.71 13.30 -4.71
N GLU A 100 -0.38 14.41 -5.37
CA GLU A 100 -1.35 15.21 -6.13
C GLU A 100 -1.95 14.40 -7.27
N ILE A 101 -1.13 13.65 -8.01
CA ILE A 101 -1.61 12.74 -9.05
C ILE A 101 -2.56 11.70 -8.45
N TYR A 102 -2.14 10.98 -7.40
CA TYR A 102 -2.99 9.95 -6.79
C TYR A 102 -4.28 10.50 -6.16
N GLN A 103 -4.32 11.77 -5.75
CA GLN A 103 -5.53 12.42 -5.23
C GLN A 103 -6.58 12.73 -6.31
N GLN A 104 -6.15 12.87 -7.56
CA GLN A 104 -7.05 13.10 -8.69
C GLN A 104 -7.66 11.80 -9.23
N LEU A 105 -7.02 10.66 -8.94
CA LEU A 105 -7.43 9.35 -9.44
C LEU A 105 -8.48 8.70 -8.55
N ASN A 106 -9.41 7.97 -9.18
CA ASN A 106 -10.26 7.03 -8.49
C ASN A 106 -9.48 5.75 -8.09
N SER A 107 -10.12 4.87 -7.32
CA SER A 107 -9.49 3.65 -6.79
C SER A 107 -8.97 2.73 -7.89
N THR A 108 -9.70 2.61 -9.00
CA THR A 108 -9.36 1.78 -10.15
C THR A 108 -8.17 2.36 -10.91
N GLU A 109 -8.21 3.65 -11.24
CA GLU A 109 -7.12 4.35 -11.92
C GLU A 109 -5.81 4.32 -11.11
N ALA A 110 -5.90 4.61 -9.81
CA ALA A 110 -4.75 4.52 -8.91
C ALA A 110 -4.20 3.08 -8.83
N GLY A 111 -5.08 2.08 -8.90
CA GLY A 111 -4.71 0.67 -8.99
C GLY A 111 -3.92 0.37 -10.26
N ILE A 112 -4.47 0.74 -11.43
CA ILE A 112 -3.83 0.58 -12.74
C ILE A 112 -2.46 1.26 -12.75
N LEU A 113 -2.37 2.52 -12.32
CA LEU A 113 -1.11 3.26 -12.26
C LEU A 113 -0.09 2.55 -11.35
N THR A 114 -0.52 2.04 -10.20
CA THR A 114 0.36 1.28 -9.29
C THR A 114 0.87 0.00 -9.94
N GLN A 115 0.00 -0.74 -10.63
CA GLN A 115 0.36 -1.98 -11.33
C GLN A 115 1.39 -1.70 -12.42
N LEU A 116 1.13 -0.71 -13.29
CA LEU A 116 2.05 -0.27 -14.34
C LEU A 116 3.41 0.15 -13.78
N ARG A 117 3.40 0.96 -12.71
CA ARG A 117 4.64 1.43 -12.07
C ARG A 117 5.44 0.31 -11.43
N THR A 118 4.79 -0.71 -10.89
CA THR A 118 5.46 -1.81 -10.18
C THR A 118 5.74 -3.02 -11.07
N GLY A 119 5.27 -3.03 -12.31
CA GLY A 119 5.27 -4.19 -13.20
C GLY A 119 4.44 -5.38 -12.67
N LYS A 120 3.64 -5.18 -11.62
CA LYS A 120 2.76 -6.21 -11.03
C LYS A 120 1.37 -6.09 -11.64
N THR A 121 1.30 -6.29 -12.94
CA THR A 121 0.09 -6.12 -13.75
C THR A 121 -0.60 -7.45 -14.01
N PHE A 122 -1.76 -7.43 -14.65
CA PHE A 122 -2.42 -8.62 -15.17
C PHE A 122 -1.93 -9.01 -16.58
N LEU A 123 -0.76 -8.52 -17.00
CA LEU A 123 -0.16 -8.90 -18.29
C LEU A 123 0.49 -10.28 -18.17
N ASN A 124 0.42 -11.08 -19.24
CA ASN A 124 0.92 -12.46 -19.26
C ASN A 124 2.39 -12.57 -18.86
N GLU A 125 3.23 -11.59 -19.20
CA GLU A 125 4.63 -11.56 -18.76
C GLU A 125 4.76 -11.66 -17.23
N TYR A 126 4.01 -10.83 -16.48
CA TYR A 126 4.03 -10.89 -15.02
C TYR A 126 3.35 -12.14 -14.48
N LEU A 127 2.22 -12.54 -15.06
CA LEU A 127 1.49 -13.74 -14.63
C LEU A 127 2.34 -15.01 -14.79
N HIS A 128 3.06 -15.16 -15.90
CA HIS A 128 3.99 -16.25 -16.13
C HIS A 128 5.15 -16.22 -15.13
N LYS A 129 5.71 -15.03 -14.84
CA LYS A 129 6.78 -14.86 -13.83
C LYS A 129 6.37 -15.36 -12.44
N ILE A 130 5.09 -15.22 -12.07
CA ILE A 130 4.56 -15.73 -10.80
C ILE A 130 3.91 -17.12 -10.90
N LYS A 131 4.03 -17.78 -12.06
CA LYS A 131 3.44 -19.11 -12.33
C LYS A 131 1.91 -19.15 -12.23
N ALA A 132 1.26 -18.04 -12.56
CA ALA A 132 -0.21 -17.95 -12.67
C ALA A 132 -0.71 -18.13 -14.11
N ALA A 133 0.18 -18.15 -15.09
CA ALA A 133 -0.08 -18.46 -16.49
C ALA A 133 1.03 -19.36 -17.05
N ASP A 134 0.71 -20.22 -18.00
CA ASP A 134 1.66 -21.18 -18.59
C ASP A 134 2.65 -20.51 -19.55
N THR A 135 2.26 -19.39 -20.16
CA THR A 135 3.08 -18.67 -21.14
C THR A 135 3.10 -17.16 -20.85
N ALA A 136 4.20 -16.49 -21.24
CA ALA A 136 4.35 -15.04 -21.11
C ALA A 136 3.74 -14.25 -22.28
N ALA A 137 3.46 -14.90 -23.41
CA ALA A 137 2.94 -14.28 -24.62
C ALA A 137 1.42 -14.09 -24.56
N CYS A 138 0.90 -13.03 -25.20
CA CYS A 138 -0.54 -12.89 -25.45
C CYS A 138 -0.93 -13.77 -26.64
N GLU A 139 -2.17 -14.29 -26.64
CA GLU A 139 -2.76 -14.88 -27.86
C GLU A 139 -2.88 -13.84 -29.00
N CYS A 140 -2.90 -12.55 -28.63
CA CYS A 140 -3.01 -11.40 -29.51
C CYS A 140 -1.68 -10.94 -30.13
N GLY A 141 -0.54 -11.52 -29.74
CA GLY A 141 0.80 -11.04 -30.08
C GLY A 141 1.31 -10.03 -29.06
#